data_AF-A0A3B4HCS4-F1
#
_entry.id   AF-A0A3B4HCS4-F1
#
_cell.length_a   1.000
_cell.length_b   1.000
_cell.length_c   1.000
_cell.angle_alpha   90.00
_cell.angle_beta   90.00
_cell.angle_gamma   90.00
#
_symmetry.space_group_name_H-M   'P 1'
#
loop_
_entity.id
_entity.type
_entity.pdbx_description
1 polymer ?
#
loop_
_entity_poly.entity_id
_entity_poly.type
_entity_poly.pdbx_seq_one_letter_code
_entity_poly.pdbx_strand_id
1 'polypeptide(L)'
;RMASLLPPVGMEVFRCFTAVSKEVVQQRHEAEVKERKAEKNLTKPARHLETGKSLPFIYGAPPPQLLCTPLEDLDPFYQSQKVSDPLVSLMCLSI
;
A
#
# COMPACT_ATOMS: atom_id res chain seq x y z
N ARG A 1 -3.92 42.26 -11.66
CA ARG A 1 -2.50 42.05 -11.29
C ARG A 1 -2.27 40.55 -11.19
N MET A 2 -1.40 39.98 -12.02
CA MET A 2 -0.98 38.59 -11.86
C MET A 2 0.16 38.57 -10.84
N ALA A 3 0.00 37.82 -9.75
CA ALA A 3 1.10 37.59 -8.83
C ALA A 3 2.16 36.75 -9.55
N SER A 4 3.41 37.20 -9.56
CA SER A 4 4.52 36.37 -10.03
C SER A 4 4.65 35.19 -9.06
N LEU A 5 4.35 33.98 -9.52
CA LEU A 5 4.53 32.74 -8.76
C LEU A 5 6.02 32.37 -8.60
N LEU A 6 6.91 33.14 -9.22
CA LEU A 6 8.34 32.94 -9.15
C LEU A 6 8.90 33.65 -7.90
N PRO A 7 9.81 32.99 -7.16
CA PRO A 7 10.56 33.64 -6.10
C PRO A 7 11.27 34.90 -6.66
N PRO A 8 11.44 35.94 -5.84
CA PRO A 8 12.26 37.10 -6.18
C PRO A 8 13.57 36.71 -6.86
N VAL A 9 13.89 37.38 -7.98
CA VAL A 9 15.14 37.16 -8.71
C VAL A 9 16.31 37.39 -7.74
N GLY A 10 17.16 36.39 -7.56
CA GLY A 10 18.30 36.42 -6.62
C GLY A 10 18.14 35.54 -5.38
N MET A 11 17.06 34.76 -5.26
CA MET A 11 17.01 33.71 -4.23
C MET A 11 17.73 32.43 -4.70
N GLU A 12 18.59 31.88 -3.83
CA GLU A 12 19.33 30.61 -3.98
C GLU A 12 18.43 29.35 -4.07
N VAL A 13 17.15 29.51 -4.42
CA VAL A 13 16.19 28.39 -4.57
C VAL A 13 16.57 27.53 -5.77
N PHE A 14 17.09 28.14 -6.83
CA PHE A 14 17.55 27.47 -8.05
C PHE A 14 19.07 27.52 -8.15
N ARG A 15 19.75 26.87 -7.20
CA ARG A 15 21.20 26.71 -7.21
C ARG A 15 21.62 25.50 -8.04
N CYS A 16 22.78 25.60 -8.69
CA CYS A 16 23.33 24.51 -9.51
C CYS A 16 23.52 23.23 -8.67
N PHE A 17 23.14 22.09 -9.24
CA PHE A 17 23.31 20.80 -8.60
C PHE A 17 24.79 20.38 -8.64
N THR A 18 25.53 20.66 -7.56
CA THR A 18 26.93 20.25 -7.36
C THR A 18 27.04 18.96 -6.54
N ALA A 19 28.23 18.36 -6.48
CA ALA A 19 28.47 17.17 -5.65
C ALA A 19 28.08 17.40 -4.17
N VAL A 20 28.40 18.57 -3.63
CA VAL A 20 27.98 18.98 -2.27
C VAL A 20 26.46 19.07 -2.15
N SER A 21 25.76 19.60 -3.16
CA SER A 21 24.29 19.60 -3.16
C SER A 21 23.71 18.19 -3.16
N LYS A 22 24.35 17.23 -3.83
CA LYS A 22 23.92 15.83 -3.83
C LYS A 22 24.02 15.21 -2.43
N GLU A 23 25.12 15.46 -1.73
CA GLU A 23 25.33 14.99 -0.35
C GLU A 23 24.30 15.57 0.62
N VAL A 24 24.00 16.87 0.52
CA VAL A 24 22.98 17.52 1.36
C VAL A 24 21.58 16.94 1.11
N VAL A 25 21.23 16.65 -0.14
CA VAL A 25 19.94 16.01 -0.47
C VAL A 25 19.88 14.59 0.09
N GLN A 26 20.97 13.82 -0.06
CA GLN A 26 21.06 12.45 0.45
C GLN A 26 20.95 12.41 1.98
N GLN A 27 21.65 13.30 2.69
CA GLN A 27 21.60 13.39 4.15
C GLN A 27 20.19 13.75 4.66
N ARG A 28 19.49 14.66 3.98
CA ARG A 28 18.09 15.01 4.31
C ARG A 28 17.16 13.82 4.10
N HIS A 29 17.34 13.09 3.00
CA HIS A 29 16.55 11.89 2.72
C HIS A 29 16.78 10.79 3.77
N GLU A 30 18.03 10.56 4.18
CA GLU A 30 18.36 9.57 5.22
C GLU A 30 17.78 9.94 6.59
N ALA A 31 17.78 11.22 6.95
CA ALA A 31 17.15 11.71 8.16
C ALA A 31 15.62 11.50 8.15
N GLU A 32 14.95 11.83 7.03
CA GLU A 32 13.51 11.63 6.85
C GLU A 32 13.14 10.14 6.87
N VAL A 33 13.95 9.28 6.24
CA VAL A 33 13.75 7.83 6.29
C VAL A 33 13.93 7.30 7.70
N LYS A 34 14.89 7.82 8.47
CA LYS A 34 15.12 7.43 9.87
C LYS A 34 13.96 7.85 10.77
N GLU A 35 13.43 9.06 10.58
CA GLU A 35 12.23 9.56 11.27
C GLU A 35 11.00 8.70 10.93
N ARG A 36 10.73 8.45 9.64
CA ARG A 36 9.66 7.55 9.21
C ARG A 36 9.82 6.12 9.71
N LYS A 37 11.05 5.63 9.85
CA LYS A 37 11.32 4.31 10.45
C LYS A 37 11.06 4.30 11.96
N ALA A 38 11.37 5.38 12.67
CA ALA A 38 11.03 5.53 14.08
C ALA A 38 9.51 5.59 14.27
N GLU A 39 8.79 6.31 13.41
CA GLU A 39 7.33 6.41 13.41
C GLU A 39 6.63 5.12 12.94
N LYS A 40 7.29 4.30 12.09
CA LYS A 40 6.84 2.96 11.68
C LYS A 40 6.72 1.95 12.81
N ASN A 41 7.36 2.17 13.96
CA ASN A 41 7.12 1.35 15.15
C ASN A 41 5.75 1.63 15.80
N LEU A 42 5.01 2.64 15.32
CA LEU A 42 3.68 3.02 15.80
C LEU A 42 2.62 3.11 14.69
N THR A 43 2.96 2.85 13.42
CA THR A 43 1.99 3.00 12.33
C THR A 43 1.07 1.79 12.29
N LYS A 44 -0.17 1.98 12.74
CA LYS A 44 -1.27 1.05 12.43
C LYS A 44 -1.28 0.81 10.91
N PRO A 45 -1.50 -0.43 10.44
CA PRO A 45 -1.64 -0.69 9.01
C PRO A 45 -2.66 0.28 8.41
N ALA A 46 -2.43 0.72 7.17
CA ALA A 46 -3.29 1.72 6.54
C ALA A 46 -4.76 1.29 6.68
N ARG A 47 -5.66 2.22 7.00
CA ARG A 47 -7.06 1.91 7.38
C ARG A 47 -7.80 1.04 6.35
N HIS A 48 -7.41 1.11 5.07
CA HIS A 48 -7.95 0.32 3.97
C HIS A 48 -7.35 -1.10 3.86
N LEU A 49 -6.26 -1.40 4.57
CA LEU A 49 -5.61 -2.71 4.70
C LEU A 49 -6.01 -3.44 6.00
N GLU A 50 -6.98 -2.93 6.76
CA GLU A 50 -7.52 -3.65 7.92
C GLU A 50 -8.40 -4.82 7.44
N THR A 51 -7.81 -6.02 7.39
CA THR A 51 -8.52 -7.28 7.13
C THR A 51 -9.65 -7.47 8.14
N GLY A 52 -10.82 -7.94 7.67
CA GLY A 52 -11.94 -8.30 8.55
C GLY A 52 -13.00 -7.21 8.75
N LYS A 53 -12.88 -6.05 8.09
CA LYS A 53 -14.01 -5.11 7.99
C LYS A 53 -15.10 -5.70 7.10
N SER A 54 -16.34 -5.64 7.57
CA SER A 54 -17.48 -6.02 6.75
C SER A 54 -17.60 -5.10 5.53
N LEU A 55 -17.96 -5.69 4.39
CA LEU A 55 -18.26 -4.92 3.19
C LEU A 55 -19.49 -4.03 3.45
N PRO A 56 -19.55 -2.82 2.87
CA PRO A 56 -20.74 -1.99 2.93
C PRO A 56 -21.99 -2.73 2.41
N PHE A 57 -23.17 -2.42 2.96
CA PHE A 57 -24.43 -3.11 2.62
C PHE A 57 -24.80 -3.07 1.13
N ILE A 58 -24.29 -2.09 0.38
CA ILE A 58 -24.50 -1.97 -1.08
C ILE A 58 -23.99 -3.18 -1.88
N TYR A 59 -23.05 -3.95 -1.33
CA TYR A 59 -22.49 -5.14 -1.99
C TYR A 59 -23.36 -6.39 -1.81
N GLY A 60 -24.40 -6.34 -0.98
CA GLY A 60 -25.29 -7.47 -0.72
C GLY A 60 -24.62 -8.63 0.03
N ALA A 61 -25.37 -9.72 0.18
CA ALA A 61 -24.83 -10.96 0.74
C ALA A 61 -24.05 -11.71 -0.35
N PRO A 62 -22.88 -12.29 -0.03
CA PRO A 62 -22.15 -13.13 -0.96
C PRO A 62 -23.00 -14.34 -1.39
N PRO A 63 -22.96 -14.75 -2.67
CA PRO A 63 -23.67 -15.93 -3.15
C PRO A 63 -23.23 -17.19 -2.39
N PRO A 64 -24.15 -18.05 -1.92
CA PRO A 64 -23.79 -19.25 -1.16
C PRO A 64 -22.86 -20.22 -1.91
N GLN A 65 -22.95 -20.22 -3.24
CA GLN A 65 -22.13 -21.05 -4.13
C GLN A 65 -20.67 -20.60 -4.18
N LEU A 66 -20.38 -19.33 -3.86
CA LEU A 66 -19.03 -18.76 -3.84
C LEU A 66 -18.42 -18.80 -2.44
N LEU A 67 -19.24 -19.03 -1.41
CA LEU A 67 -18.73 -19.32 -0.08
C LEU A 67 -17.99 -20.65 -0.11
N CYS A 68 -16.88 -20.75 0.60
CA CYS A 68 -16.06 -21.98 0.68
C CYS A 68 -15.40 -22.43 -0.64
N THR A 69 -15.53 -21.66 -1.72
CA THR A 69 -14.79 -21.94 -2.96
C THR A 69 -13.44 -21.22 -2.89
N PRO A 70 -12.32 -21.92 -3.11
CA PRO A 70 -11.00 -21.30 -3.07
C PRO A 70 -10.83 -20.31 -4.24
N LEU A 71 -10.03 -19.25 -4.04
CA LEU A 71 -9.85 -18.19 -5.03
C LEU A 71 -9.25 -18.72 -6.34
N GLU A 72 -8.38 -19.71 -6.23
CA GLU A 72 -7.70 -20.38 -7.33
C GLU A 72 -8.66 -21.13 -8.27
N ASP A 73 -9.87 -21.45 -7.81
CA ASP A 73 -10.93 -22.04 -8.64
C ASP A 73 -11.81 -21.00 -9.31
N LEU A 74 -11.86 -19.77 -8.78
CA LEU A 74 -12.71 -18.68 -9.28
C LEU A 74 -11.99 -17.76 -10.27
N ASP A 75 -10.71 -17.49 -10.05
CA ASP A 75 -9.96 -16.49 -10.79
C ASP A 75 -8.85 -17.13 -11.64
N PRO A 76 -8.91 -17.02 -12.99
CA PRO A 76 -7.86 -17.50 -13.89
C PRO A 76 -6.46 -17.03 -13.57
N PHE A 77 -6.31 -15.83 -13.01
CA PHE A 77 -5.00 -15.29 -12.62
C PHE A 77 -4.34 -16.13 -11.51
N TYR A 78 -5.12 -16.70 -10.59
CA TYR A 78 -4.63 -17.45 -9.44
C TYR A 78 -4.62 -18.97 -9.65
N GLN A 79 -5.10 -19.49 -10.78
CA GLN A 79 -5.16 -20.94 -11.05
C GLN A 79 -3.81 -21.66 -10.97
N SER A 80 -2.71 -20.96 -11.25
CA SER A 80 -1.36 -21.51 -11.15
C SER A 80 -0.88 -21.73 -9.71
N GLN A 81 -1.58 -21.13 -8.73
CA GLN A 81 -1.23 -21.18 -7.30
C GLN A 81 -2.04 -22.21 -6.52
N LYS A 82 -2.74 -23.12 -7.21
CA LYS A 82 -3.51 -24.20 -6.57
C LYS A 82 -2.63 -25.00 -5.61
N VAL A 83 -2.78 -24.72 -4.33
CA VAL A 83 -2.26 -25.55 -3.24
C VAL A 83 -3.17 -26.77 -3.14
N SER A 84 -2.68 -27.91 -3.60
CA SER A 84 -3.38 -29.20 -3.56
C SER A 84 -3.40 -29.79 -2.15
N ASP A 85 -3.85 -29.00 -1.16
CA ASP A 85 -3.98 -29.47 0.22
C ASP A 85 -5.42 -29.93 0.45
N PRO A 86 -5.71 -31.24 0.35
CA PRO A 86 -7.07 -31.78 0.47
C PRO A 86 -7.70 -31.51 1.85
N LEU A 87 -6.90 -31.17 2.85
CA LEU A 87 -7.37 -30.82 4.19
C LEU A 87 -8.10 -29.46 4.22
N VAL A 88 -7.68 -28.47 3.42
CA VAL A 88 -8.32 -27.14 3.39
C VAL A 88 -9.73 -27.22 2.82
N SER A 89 -9.92 -28.02 1.76
CA SER A 89 -11.23 -28.26 1.16
C SER A 89 -12.17 -29.02 2.10
N LEU A 90 -11.66 -30.03 2.82
CA LEU A 90 -12.48 -30.82 3.76
C LEU A 90 -12.93 -30.01 4.99
N MET A 91 -12.12 -29.06 5.46
CA MET A 91 -12.51 -28.17 6.56
C MET A 91 -13.66 -27.22 6.19
N CYS A 92 -13.74 -26.81 4.92
CA CYS A 92 -14.82 -25.93 4.45
C CYS A 92 -16.17 -26.64 4.24
N LEU A 93 -16.18 -27.96 4.01
CA LEU A 93 -17.41 -28.78 3.94
C LEU A 93 -17.99 -29.13 5.33
N SER A 94 -17.23 -28.88 6.40
CA SER A 94 -17.57 -29.27 7.78
C SER A 94 -18.16 -28.13 8.62
N ILE A 95 -18.33 -26.94 8.05
CA ILE A 95 -18.94 -25.74 8.65
C ILE A 95 -20.30 -25.51 8.00
#